data_AF-A0A6M1R486-F1
#
_entry.id   AF-A0A6M1R486-F1
#
_cell.length_a   1.000
_cell.length_b   1.000
_cell.length_c   1.000
_cell.angle_alpha   90.00
_cell.angle_beta   90.00
_cell.angle_gamma   90.00
#
_symmetry.space_group_name_H-M   'P 1'
#
loop_
_entity.id
_entity.type
_entity.pdbx_description
1 polymer ?
#
loop_
_entity_poly.entity_id
_entity_poly.type
_entity_poly.pdbx_seq_one_letter_code
_entity_poly.pdbx_strand_id
1 'polypeptide(L)'
;MSDQVPEGPPVLGPDDFARLHVPSDGTCWWCQERPATTGEHKFKRTDLARLMGEGDSLIWGERGKSTREIRGTSGITRDRYGVIKFPKSLCETCNNKRSKPFDTAYEIYSAYVSQTWLRIMPGVDFQEVFAGDWEESTLNLARYYAKHFGCRIARTGLPVPPSLRAFLDGANDMPDAHMGLITTDTVHKRFGTGLSISPDFAAIDRQMNRITTWIMAAYVGSIGVRYEWQEEGIPDRSQFFHFPHPVINCFDDEQAVVDGRTRRPGWFASLLQWANRPRT
;
A
#
# COMPACT_ATOMS: atom_id res chain seq x y z
N MET A 1 34.86 -16.79 26.34
CA MET A 1 34.27 -16.84 24.99
C MET A 1 33.22 -15.75 24.96
N SER A 2 33.48 -14.67 24.22
CA SER A 2 32.59 -13.51 24.15
C SER A 2 31.52 -13.82 23.12
N ASP A 3 30.26 -13.87 23.55
CA ASP A 3 29.10 -13.91 22.66
C ASP A 3 29.03 -12.58 21.90
N GLN A 4 29.67 -12.51 20.74
CA GLN A 4 29.38 -11.46 19.77
C GLN A 4 28.04 -11.80 19.12
N VAL A 5 27.00 -11.08 19.54
CA VAL A 5 25.78 -10.95 18.76
C VAL A 5 26.21 -10.46 17.38
N PRO A 6 25.88 -11.16 16.28
CA PRO A 6 26.24 -10.69 14.95
C PRO A 6 25.63 -9.30 14.75
N GLU A 7 26.49 -8.31 14.52
CA GLU A 7 26.04 -6.96 14.16
C GLU A 7 25.18 -7.08 12.91
N GLY A 8 23.88 -6.79 13.06
CA GLY A 8 22.98 -6.67 11.93
C GLY A 8 23.49 -5.61 10.96
N PRO A 9 23.09 -5.66 9.68
CA PRO A 9 23.47 -4.62 8.73
C PRO A 9 23.13 -3.24 9.28
N PRO A 10 24.00 -2.22 9.09
CA PRO A 10 23.78 -0.90 9.63
C PRO A 10 22.43 -0.35 9.15
N VAL A 11 21.64 0.18 10.09
CA VAL A 11 20.41 0.89 9.75
C VAL A 11 20.80 2.21 9.11
N LEU A 12 20.58 2.32 7.81
CA LEU A 12 20.92 3.50 7.02
C LEU A 12 19.96 4.65 7.35
N GLY A 13 20.53 5.83 7.58
CA GLY A 13 19.80 7.07 7.77
C GLY A 13 19.43 7.73 6.44
N PRO A 14 18.54 8.75 6.45
CA PRO A 14 18.11 9.45 5.24
C PRO A 14 19.26 10.02 4.38
N ASP A 15 20.35 10.44 5.02
CA ASP A 15 21.51 11.04 4.33
C ASP A 15 22.35 10.01 3.57
N ASP A 16 22.29 8.72 3.97
CA ASP A 16 22.99 7.63 3.29
C ASP A 16 22.41 7.34 1.88
N PHE A 17 21.21 7.86 1.61
CA PHE A 17 20.52 7.76 0.33
C PHE A 17 20.75 8.96 -0.60
N ALA A 18 21.48 10.00 -0.15
CA ALA A 18 21.61 11.24 -0.91
C ALA A 18 22.15 11.04 -2.34
N ARG A 19 23.09 10.09 -2.52
CA ARG A 19 23.65 9.72 -3.84
C ARG A 19 22.68 8.95 -4.75
N LEU A 20 21.62 8.38 -4.17
CA LEU A 20 20.57 7.64 -4.89
C LEU A 20 19.43 8.56 -5.31
N HIS A 21 19.39 9.79 -4.79
CA HIS A 21 18.36 10.74 -5.18
C HIS A 21 18.53 11.15 -6.63
N VAL A 22 17.44 11.04 -7.37
CA VAL A 22 17.29 11.62 -8.70
C VAL A 22 16.73 13.04 -8.50
N PRO A 23 17.42 14.08 -9.00
CA PRO A 23 16.89 15.44 -8.95
C PRO A 23 15.51 15.50 -9.61
N SER A 24 14.55 16.11 -8.93
CA SER A 24 13.24 16.36 -9.53
C SER A 24 13.37 17.46 -10.59
N ASP A 25 13.07 17.11 -11.83
CA ASP A 25 12.92 18.04 -12.95
C ASP A 25 11.51 18.68 -12.98
N GLY A 26 10.65 18.34 -12.00
CA GLY A 26 9.27 18.78 -11.94
C GLY A 26 8.33 18.03 -12.88
N THR A 27 8.77 16.94 -13.50
CA THR A 27 7.96 16.14 -14.42
C THR A 27 7.16 15.06 -13.68
N CYS A 28 5.98 14.72 -14.21
CA CYS A 28 5.14 13.63 -13.74
C CYS A 28 5.89 12.29 -13.82
N TRP A 29 6.10 11.62 -12.68
CA TRP A 29 6.88 10.38 -12.65
C TRP A 29 6.27 9.26 -13.50
N TRP A 30 4.93 9.26 -13.66
CA TRP A 30 4.23 8.23 -14.41
C TRP A 30 4.40 8.42 -15.93
N CYS A 31 3.96 9.55 -16.50
CA CYS A 31 4.04 9.73 -17.96
C CYS A 31 5.37 10.30 -18.46
N GLN A 32 6.19 10.91 -17.59
CA GLN A 32 7.47 11.54 -17.94
C GLN A 32 7.38 12.65 -19.03
N GLU A 33 6.19 13.14 -19.33
CA GLU A 33 5.95 14.11 -20.42
C GLU A 33 5.43 15.48 -19.94
N ARG A 34 4.72 15.51 -18.81
CA ARG A 34 3.96 16.69 -18.36
C ARG A 34 4.39 17.14 -16.97
N PRO A 35 4.28 18.44 -16.65
CA PRO A 35 4.60 18.93 -15.31
C PRO A 35 3.79 18.23 -14.20
N ALA A 36 4.45 17.92 -13.09
CA ALA A 36 3.87 17.36 -11.88
C ALA A 36 3.12 18.45 -11.07
N THR A 37 1.87 18.73 -11.47
CA THR A 37 1.06 19.79 -10.86
C THR A 37 0.19 19.33 -9.69
N THR A 38 0.06 18.01 -9.49
CA THR A 38 -0.86 17.38 -8.53
C THR A 38 -0.16 16.38 -7.62
N GLY A 39 -0.72 16.18 -6.43
CA GLY A 39 -0.28 15.16 -5.47
C GLY A 39 -1.40 14.17 -5.18
N GLU A 40 -1.07 12.89 -5.14
CA GLU A 40 -2.02 11.82 -4.81
C GLU A 40 -2.39 11.86 -3.33
N HIS A 41 -3.61 11.47 -2.99
CA HIS A 41 -4.03 11.38 -1.60
C HIS A 41 -3.38 10.16 -0.91
N LYS A 42 -2.92 10.32 0.33
CA LYS A 42 -2.42 9.19 1.14
C LYS A 42 -3.55 8.23 1.50
N PHE A 43 -4.72 8.78 1.80
CA PHE A 43 -5.98 8.07 2.02
C PHE A 43 -7.06 8.74 1.19
N LYS A 44 -7.98 7.97 0.58
CA LYS A 44 -9.06 8.57 -0.20
C LYS A 44 -9.94 9.44 0.67
N ARG A 45 -10.40 10.54 0.09
CA ARG A 45 -11.31 11.48 0.74
C ARG A 45 -12.60 10.79 1.21
N THR A 46 -13.11 9.85 0.43
CA THR A 46 -14.29 9.04 0.73
C THR A 46 -14.08 8.18 1.98
N ASP A 47 -12.92 7.56 2.14
CA ASP A 47 -12.60 6.78 3.35
C ASP A 47 -12.41 7.67 4.58
N LEU A 48 -11.75 8.83 4.42
CA LEU A 48 -11.61 9.79 5.51
C LEU A 48 -12.98 10.32 5.96
N ALA A 49 -13.87 10.62 5.00
CA ALA A 49 -15.24 11.03 5.32
C ALA A 49 -16.03 9.91 6.00
N ARG A 50 -15.88 8.66 5.55
CA ARG A 50 -16.50 7.48 6.17
C ARG A 50 -16.01 7.27 7.60
N LEU A 51 -14.72 7.41 7.85
CA LEU A 51 -14.11 7.30 9.17
C LEU A 51 -14.54 8.44 10.10
N MET A 52 -14.75 9.63 9.55
CA MET A 52 -15.27 10.78 10.30
C MET A 52 -16.73 10.56 10.72
N GLY A 53 -17.54 9.95 9.85
CA GLY A 53 -18.94 9.59 10.15
C GLY A 53 -19.78 10.82 10.50
N GLU A 54 -20.60 10.70 11.56
CA GLU A 54 -21.34 11.83 12.15
C GLU A 54 -20.47 12.70 13.07
N GLY A 55 -19.20 12.32 13.28
CA GLY A 55 -18.26 13.09 14.08
C GLY A 55 -17.76 14.34 13.35
N ASP A 56 -17.25 15.30 14.12
CA ASP A 56 -16.76 16.57 13.58
C ASP A 56 -15.24 16.57 13.31
N SER A 57 -14.50 15.52 13.67
CA SER A 57 -13.05 15.49 13.48
C SER A 57 -12.40 14.12 13.35
N LEU A 58 -11.19 14.12 12.79
CA LEU A 58 -10.27 12.98 12.70
C LEU A 58 -8.96 13.31 13.41
N ILE A 59 -8.37 12.31 14.06
CA ILE A 59 -7.01 12.40 14.59
C ILE A 59 -6.02 11.82 13.58
N TRP A 60 -5.11 12.68 13.12
CA TRP A 60 -4.03 12.33 12.22
C TRP A 60 -2.73 12.15 12.99
N GLY A 61 -2.09 10.99 12.84
CA GLY A 61 -0.79 10.69 13.43
C GLY A 61 0.28 10.43 12.37
N GLU A 62 1.50 10.89 12.63
CA GLU A 62 2.70 10.48 11.89
C GLU A 62 3.75 10.06 12.91
N ARG A 63 4.48 8.97 12.63
CA ARG A 63 5.47 8.43 13.56
C ARG A 63 6.50 9.52 13.91
N GLY A 64 6.76 9.71 15.21
CA GLY A 64 7.71 10.70 15.70
C GLY A 64 7.24 12.16 15.64
N LYS A 65 5.97 12.41 15.29
CA LYS A 65 5.37 13.76 15.28
C LYS A 65 4.16 13.82 16.20
N SER A 66 3.81 15.03 16.62
CA SER A 66 2.56 15.28 17.34
C SER A 66 1.35 14.97 16.47
N THR A 67 0.28 14.49 17.11
CA THR A 67 -1.00 14.27 16.46
C THR A 67 -1.67 15.59 16.08
N ARG A 68 -2.49 15.55 15.03
CA ARG A 68 -3.25 16.72 14.55
C ARG A 68 -4.72 16.38 14.44
N GLU A 69 -5.57 17.36 14.71
CA GLU A 69 -7.00 17.24 14.48
C GLU A 69 -7.38 17.82 13.10
N ILE A 70 -8.09 17.04 12.29
CA ILE A 70 -8.68 17.48 11.02
C ILE A 70 -10.19 17.63 11.27
N ARG A 71 -10.68 18.87 11.25
CA ARG A 71 -12.09 19.16 11.55
C ARG A 71 -12.93 19.26 10.28
N GLY A 72 -14.01 18.48 10.24
CA GLY A 72 -15.01 18.44 9.18
C GLY A 72 -14.47 18.02 7.82
N THR A 73 -15.41 17.76 6.90
CA THR A 73 -15.11 17.37 5.51
C THR A 73 -14.39 18.48 4.72
N SER A 74 -14.61 19.74 5.10
CA SER A 74 -13.88 20.88 4.53
C SER A 74 -12.39 20.86 4.89
N GLY A 75 -12.04 20.39 6.09
CA GLY A 75 -10.65 20.19 6.51
C GLY A 75 -9.94 19.13 5.67
N ILE A 76 -10.66 18.06 5.31
CA ILE A 76 -10.15 17.02 4.41
C ILE A 76 -9.85 17.60 3.01
N THR A 77 -10.75 18.44 2.50
CA THR A 77 -10.64 18.96 1.12
C THR A 77 -9.53 20.01 0.99
N ARG A 78 -9.41 20.91 1.97
CA ARG A 78 -8.44 22.01 1.93
C ARG A 78 -7.00 21.54 2.16
N ASP A 79 -6.80 20.43 2.86
CA ASP A 79 -5.49 19.91 3.25
C ASP A 79 -4.56 21.02 3.77
N ARG A 80 -5.07 21.86 4.67
CA ARG A 80 -4.38 23.07 5.16
C ARG A 80 -2.97 22.78 5.69
N TYR A 81 -2.80 21.59 6.26
CA TYR A 81 -1.54 21.15 6.86
C TYR A 81 -0.63 20.37 5.90
N GLY A 82 -1.07 20.13 4.66
CA GLY A 82 -0.31 19.35 3.66
C GLY A 82 -0.04 17.91 4.10
N VAL A 83 -0.93 17.33 4.92
CA VAL A 83 -0.75 15.98 5.47
C VAL A 83 -1.53 14.93 4.70
N ILE A 84 -2.61 15.31 4.02
CA ILE A 84 -3.54 14.39 3.38
C ILE A 84 -2.99 13.92 2.03
N LYS A 85 -2.28 14.78 1.31
CA LYS A 85 -1.68 14.44 0.01
C LYS A 85 -0.18 14.19 0.13
N PHE A 86 0.35 13.38 -0.78
CA PHE A 86 1.77 13.35 -1.07
C PHE A 86 2.20 14.69 -1.72
N PRO A 87 3.50 15.04 -1.67
CA PRO A 87 4.03 16.11 -2.50
C PRO A 87 3.67 15.93 -3.97
N LYS A 88 3.63 17.04 -4.71
CA LYS A 88 3.27 17.01 -6.13
C LYS A 88 4.29 16.18 -6.90
N SER A 89 3.82 15.15 -7.59
CA SER A 89 4.66 14.22 -8.35
C SER A 89 3.95 13.66 -9.60
N LEU A 90 2.68 14.02 -9.81
CA LEU A 90 1.87 13.59 -10.95
C LEU A 90 1.25 14.78 -11.69
N CYS A 91 1.05 14.64 -13.00
CA CYS A 91 0.23 15.58 -13.77
C CYS A 91 -1.27 15.27 -13.59
N GLU A 92 -2.11 16.27 -13.82
CA GLU A 92 -3.57 16.15 -13.66
C GLU A 92 -4.18 15.02 -14.51
N THR A 93 -3.69 14.82 -15.73
CA THR A 93 -4.21 13.76 -16.61
C THR A 93 -3.94 12.37 -16.05
N CYS A 94 -2.73 12.12 -15.56
CA CYS A 94 -2.41 10.83 -14.93
C CYS A 94 -3.16 10.66 -13.60
N ASN A 95 -3.16 11.70 -12.76
CA ASN A 95 -3.70 11.60 -11.41
C ASN A 95 -5.22 11.53 -11.32
N ASN A 96 -5.93 12.09 -12.31
CA ASN A 96 -7.39 12.23 -12.24
C ASN A 96 -8.12 11.50 -13.38
N LYS A 97 -7.60 11.55 -14.61
CA LYS A 97 -8.29 10.98 -15.78
C LYS A 97 -7.92 9.51 -15.97
N ARG A 98 -6.61 9.21 -16.06
CA ARG A 98 -6.10 7.86 -16.33
C ARG A 98 -6.32 6.92 -15.14
N SER A 99 -6.16 7.40 -13.91
CA SER A 99 -6.38 6.56 -12.72
C SER A 99 -7.83 6.40 -12.31
N LYS A 100 -8.80 7.02 -13.00
CA LYS A 100 -10.20 6.96 -12.60
C LYS A 100 -10.72 5.53 -12.41
N PRO A 101 -10.44 4.55 -13.30
CA PRO A 101 -10.84 3.16 -13.06
C PRO A 101 -10.21 2.55 -11.81
N PHE A 102 -8.97 2.92 -11.50
CA PHE A 102 -8.25 2.43 -10.31
C PHE A 102 -8.88 2.96 -9.03
N ASP A 103 -9.20 4.26 -9.05
CA ASP A 103 -9.82 4.95 -7.93
C ASP A 103 -11.23 4.37 -7.66
N THR A 104 -12.01 4.08 -8.70
CA THR A 104 -13.32 3.42 -8.58
C THR A 104 -13.21 2.00 -8.00
N ALA A 105 -12.28 1.18 -8.50
CA ALA A 105 -12.07 -0.17 -7.97
C ALA A 105 -11.68 -0.15 -6.48
N TYR A 106 -10.82 0.79 -6.09
CA TYR A 106 -10.47 0.98 -4.69
C TYR A 106 -11.65 1.43 -3.82
N GLU A 107 -12.49 2.36 -4.30
CA GLU A 107 -13.66 2.83 -3.54
C GLU A 107 -14.65 1.70 -3.23
N ILE A 108 -14.89 0.80 -4.20
CA ILE A 108 -15.73 -0.39 -4.00
C ILE A 108 -15.09 -1.32 -2.97
N TYR A 109 -13.80 -1.64 -3.14
CA TYR A 109 -13.07 -2.51 -2.22
C TYR A 109 -13.02 -1.95 -0.80
N SER A 110 -12.68 -0.67 -0.62
CA SER A 110 -12.56 -0.05 0.69
C SER A 110 -13.89 0.04 1.42
N ALA A 111 -14.99 0.26 0.69
CA ALA A 111 -16.34 0.19 1.24
C ALA A 111 -16.66 -1.21 1.76
N TYR A 112 -16.42 -2.25 0.96
CA TYR A 112 -16.61 -3.65 1.37
C TYR A 112 -15.78 -4.00 2.61
N VAL A 113 -14.48 -3.71 2.60
CA VAL A 113 -13.58 -3.97 3.76
C VAL A 113 -14.07 -3.26 5.02
N SER A 114 -14.61 -2.05 4.90
CA SER A 114 -15.09 -1.28 6.06
C SER A 114 -16.39 -1.83 6.67
N GLN A 115 -17.15 -2.64 5.92
CA GLN A 115 -18.44 -3.19 6.33
C GLN A 115 -18.36 -4.68 6.69
N THR A 116 -17.28 -5.36 6.27
CA THR A 116 -17.11 -6.81 6.42
C THR A 116 -15.99 -7.16 7.41
N TRP A 117 -16.23 -8.14 8.28
CA TRP A 117 -15.24 -8.61 9.26
C TRP A 117 -14.23 -9.60 8.64
N LEU A 118 -13.41 -9.12 7.72
CA LEU A 118 -12.51 -9.96 6.91
C LEU A 118 -11.34 -10.58 7.67
N ARG A 119 -10.95 -10.03 8.83
CA ARG A 119 -9.76 -10.49 9.57
C ARG A 119 -9.85 -11.95 10.02
N ILE A 120 -11.06 -12.48 10.20
CA ILE A 120 -11.30 -13.87 10.58
C ILE A 120 -11.61 -14.78 9.38
N MET A 121 -11.66 -14.22 8.17
CA MET A 121 -11.98 -14.94 6.95
C MET A 121 -10.73 -15.58 6.32
N PRO A 122 -10.87 -16.65 5.50
CA PRO A 122 -9.77 -17.23 4.73
C PRO A 122 -9.14 -16.29 3.71
N GLY A 123 -9.95 -15.42 3.17
CA GLY A 123 -9.61 -14.61 2.02
C GLY A 123 -10.67 -13.57 1.76
N VAL A 124 -10.58 -12.94 0.60
CA VAL A 124 -11.60 -12.03 0.08
C VAL A 124 -12.20 -12.69 -1.16
N ASP A 125 -13.53 -12.75 -1.26
CA ASP A 125 -14.20 -13.17 -2.49
C ASP A 125 -14.39 -11.96 -3.39
N PHE A 126 -13.54 -11.81 -4.41
CA PHE A 126 -13.65 -10.67 -5.31
C PHE A 126 -14.83 -10.77 -6.27
N GLN A 127 -15.42 -11.94 -6.47
CA GLN A 127 -16.67 -12.06 -7.20
C GLN A 127 -17.83 -11.49 -6.36
N GLU A 128 -17.76 -11.59 -5.04
CA GLU A 128 -18.69 -10.89 -4.15
C GLU A 128 -18.43 -9.36 -4.18
N VAL A 129 -17.16 -8.94 -4.12
CA VAL A 129 -16.81 -7.51 -4.06
C VAL A 129 -17.14 -6.77 -5.36
N PHE A 130 -16.84 -7.38 -6.51
CA PHE A 130 -16.89 -6.72 -7.83
C PHE A 130 -17.88 -7.35 -8.80
N ALA A 131 -18.65 -8.36 -8.38
CA ALA A 131 -19.60 -9.07 -9.24
C ALA A 131 -18.94 -9.66 -10.51
N GLY A 132 -19.57 -9.48 -11.68
CA GLY A 132 -19.14 -10.08 -12.94
C GLY A 132 -17.81 -9.54 -13.50
N ASP A 133 -17.38 -8.35 -13.08
CA ASP A 133 -16.20 -7.64 -13.63
C ASP A 133 -14.98 -7.75 -12.71
N TRP A 134 -14.89 -8.82 -11.91
CA TRP A 134 -13.88 -8.96 -10.86
C TRP A 134 -12.44 -8.99 -11.39
N GLU A 135 -12.19 -9.57 -12.56
CA GLU A 135 -10.83 -9.65 -13.13
C GLU A 135 -10.28 -8.25 -13.44
N GLU A 136 -11.05 -7.44 -14.16
CA GLU A 136 -10.65 -6.06 -14.49
C GLU A 136 -10.60 -5.19 -13.23
N SER A 137 -11.57 -5.35 -12.32
CA SER A 137 -11.64 -4.55 -11.10
C SER A 137 -10.51 -4.84 -10.13
N THR A 138 -10.11 -6.09 -9.96
CA THR A 138 -8.98 -6.46 -9.09
C THR A 138 -7.64 -6.00 -9.68
N LEU A 139 -7.49 -6.05 -11.01
CA LEU A 139 -6.33 -5.48 -11.68
C LEU A 139 -6.27 -3.96 -11.52
N ASN A 140 -7.42 -3.27 -11.63
CA ASN A 140 -7.51 -1.83 -11.36
C ASN A 140 -7.27 -1.50 -9.88
N LEU A 141 -7.69 -2.35 -8.95
CA LEU A 141 -7.34 -2.25 -7.52
C LEU A 141 -5.82 -2.38 -7.31
N ALA A 142 -5.17 -3.32 -7.98
CA ALA A 142 -3.71 -3.46 -7.95
C ALA A 142 -3.01 -2.20 -8.51
N ARG A 143 -3.52 -1.63 -9.61
CA ARG A 143 -3.01 -0.37 -10.18
C ARG A 143 -3.20 0.82 -9.26
N TYR A 144 -4.25 0.85 -8.45
CA TYR A 144 -4.40 1.86 -7.40
C TYR A 144 -3.25 1.78 -6.39
N TYR A 145 -2.94 0.58 -5.88
CA TYR A 145 -1.82 0.39 -4.96
C TYR A 145 -0.46 0.65 -5.62
N ALA A 146 -0.29 0.33 -6.91
CA ALA A 146 0.90 0.68 -7.70
C ALA A 146 1.10 2.18 -7.87
N LYS A 147 0.02 2.94 -8.12
CA LYS A 147 0.08 4.41 -8.16
C LYS A 147 0.49 4.97 -6.80
N HIS A 148 -0.05 4.43 -5.71
CA HIS A 148 0.30 4.82 -4.34
C HIS A 148 1.78 4.51 -4.04
N PHE A 149 2.23 3.32 -4.40
CA PHE A 149 3.63 2.87 -4.32
C PHE A 149 4.59 3.83 -5.02
N GLY A 150 4.31 4.16 -6.29
CA GLY A 150 5.14 5.08 -7.08
C GLY A 150 5.20 6.48 -6.50
N CYS A 151 4.08 6.99 -5.94
CA CYS A 151 4.07 8.29 -5.27
C CYS A 151 4.94 8.32 -4.00
N ARG A 152 5.06 7.20 -3.30
CA ARG A 152 5.92 7.08 -2.11
C ARG A 152 7.39 7.05 -2.47
N ILE A 153 7.76 6.28 -3.49
CA ILE A 153 9.14 6.28 -4.04
C ILE A 153 9.50 7.66 -4.58
N ALA A 154 8.62 8.29 -5.37
CA ALA A 154 8.88 9.61 -5.91
C ALA A 154 9.06 10.67 -4.80
N ARG A 155 8.33 10.55 -3.68
CA ARG A 155 8.48 11.44 -2.52
C ARG A 155 9.87 11.34 -1.87
N THR A 156 10.51 10.17 -1.90
CA THR A 156 11.86 10.01 -1.37
C THR A 156 12.93 10.46 -2.35
N GLY A 157 12.56 10.96 -3.53
CA GLY A 157 13.50 11.37 -4.56
C GLY A 157 14.18 10.20 -5.25
N LEU A 158 13.67 8.98 -5.11
CA LEU A 158 14.26 7.78 -5.67
C LEU A 158 13.62 7.43 -7.03
N PRO A 159 14.33 6.70 -7.91
CA PRO A 159 13.80 6.37 -9.23
C PRO A 159 12.62 5.41 -9.12
N VAL A 160 11.52 5.74 -9.79
CA VAL A 160 10.35 4.86 -9.88
C VAL A 160 10.61 3.75 -10.92
N PRO A 161 10.41 2.45 -10.58
CA PRO A 161 10.67 1.35 -11.50
C PRO A 161 9.90 1.47 -12.83
N PRO A 162 10.53 1.19 -14.00
CA PRO A 162 9.86 1.23 -15.29
C PRO A 162 8.67 0.27 -15.41
N SER A 163 8.78 -0.93 -14.82
CA SER A 163 7.71 -1.93 -14.74
C SER A 163 6.44 -1.39 -14.09
N LEU A 164 6.57 -0.55 -13.07
CA LEU A 164 5.44 0.10 -12.40
C LEU A 164 4.67 1.00 -13.38
N ARG A 165 5.39 1.75 -14.22
CA ARG A 165 4.76 2.62 -15.22
C ARG A 165 4.07 1.80 -16.30
N ALA A 166 4.72 0.75 -16.80
CA ALA A 166 4.13 -0.18 -17.76
C ALA A 166 2.84 -0.84 -17.22
N PHE A 167 2.81 -1.19 -15.93
CA PHE A 167 1.63 -1.75 -15.27
C PHE A 167 0.47 -0.75 -15.19
N LEU A 168 0.76 0.50 -14.82
CA LEU A 168 -0.23 1.57 -14.85
C LEU A 168 -0.69 1.93 -16.27
N ASP A 169 0.14 1.66 -17.29
CA ASP A 169 -0.15 1.87 -18.71
C ASP A 169 -0.92 0.70 -19.36
N GLY A 170 -1.25 -0.35 -18.60
CA GLY A 170 -2.12 -1.43 -19.05
C GLY A 170 -1.49 -2.81 -19.10
N ALA A 171 -0.22 -2.98 -18.69
CA ALA A 171 0.30 -4.33 -18.49
C ALA A 171 -0.53 -5.05 -17.41
N ASN A 172 -0.68 -6.37 -17.58
CA ASN A 172 -1.52 -7.20 -16.72
C ASN A 172 -0.78 -7.76 -15.49
N ASP A 173 0.55 -7.62 -15.43
CA ASP A 173 1.38 -8.08 -14.32
C ASP A 173 2.69 -7.28 -14.24
N MET A 174 3.43 -7.47 -13.14
CA MET A 174 4.75 -6.93 -12.87
C MET A 174 5.67 -8.06 -12.37
N PRO A 175 6.64 -8.52 -13.18
CA PRO A 175 7.50 -9.66 -12.82
C PRO A 175 8.42 -9.41 -11.62
N ASP A 176 8.64 -8.15 -11.32
CA ASP A 176 9.49 -7.61 -10.27
C ASP A 176 8.72 -7.09 -9.06
N ALA A 177 7.41 -7.35 -8.98
CA ALA A 177 6.62 -6.96 -7.83
C ALA A 177 5.70 -8.08 -7.35
N HIS A 178 5.34 -8.02 -6.07
CA HIS A 178 4.39 -8.92 -5.43
C HIS A 178 3.42 -8.10 -4.57
N MET A 179 2.12 -8.31 -4.79
CA MET A 179 1.05 -7.74 -4.00
C MET A 179 0.24 -8.83 -3.32
N GLY A 180 0.23 -8.81 -1.99
CA GLY A 180 -0.55 -9.74 -1.18
C GLY A 180 -1.55 -9.02 -0.27
N LEU A 181 -2.73 -9.59 -0.09
CA LEU A 181 -3.65 -9.16 0.98
C LEU A 181 -3.05 -9.59 2.32
N ILE A 182 -3.08 -8.68 3.29
CA ILE A 182 -2.47 -8.89 4.60
C ILE A 182 -3.34 -8.41 5.76
N THR A 183 -3.05 -8.93 6.95
CA THR A 183 -3.50 -8.38 8.24
C THR A 183 -2.37 -8.49 9.26
N THR A 184 -2.24 -7.51 10.15
CA THR A 184 -1.23 -7.45 11.21
C THR A 184 -1.88 -7.34 12.59
N ASP A 185 -1.33 -7.98 13.61
CA ASP A 185 -1.85 -7.83 14.98
C ASP A 185 -1.62 -6.43 15.52
N THR A 186 -0.47 -5.84 15.22
CA THR A 186 -0.12 -4.47 15.63
C THR A 186 -1.06 -3.42 15.04
N VAL A 187 -1.33 -3.46 13.73
CA VAL A 187 -2.22 -2.50 13.05
C VAL A 187 -3.65 -2.66 13.54
N HIS A 188 -4.14 -3.89 13.65
CA HIS A 188 -5.49 -4.12 14.17
C HIS A 188 -5.66 -3.61 15.60
N LYS A 189 -4.74 -3.95 16.51
CA LYS A 189 -4.80 -3.49 17.91
C LYS A 189 -4.73 -1.96 18.01
N ARG A 190 -3.95 -1.32 17.14
CA ARG A 190 -3.70 0.12 17.21
C ARG A 190 -4.75 0.97 16.51
N PHE A 191 -5.23 0.52 15.35
CA PHE A 191 -6.06 1.31 14.47
C PHE A 191 -7.46 0.72 14.27
N GLY A 192 -7.66 -0.58 14.47
CA GLY A 192 -8.97 -1.24 14.38
C GLY A 192 -9.66 -0.99 13.03
N THR A 193 -10.59 -0.05 13.02
CA THR A 193 -11.38 0.43 11.86
C THR A 193 -10.79 1.66 11.17
N GLY A 194 -9.68 2.20 11.68
CA GLY A 194 -8.98 3.36 11.13
C GLY A 194 -8.21 3.07 9.84
N LEU A 195 -7.52 4.09 9.33
CA LEU A 195 -6.67 3.98 8.15
C LEU A 195 -5.20 4.09 8.55
N SER A 196 -4.35 3.28 7.94
CA SER A 196 -2.92 3.27 8.27
C SER A 196 -2.05 3.01 7.04
N ILE A 197 -0.83 3.56 7.06
CA ILE A 197 0.22 3.30 6.09
C ILE A 197 1.47 2.92 6.88
N SER A 198 2.04 1.75 6.60
CA SER A 198 3.30 1.31 7.17
C SER A 198 4.44 2.21 6.75
N PRO A 199 5.52 2.34 7.55
CA PRO A 199 6.79 2.86 7.05
C PRO A 199 7.23 2.13 5.77
N ASP A 200 7.91 2.86 4.87
CA ASP A 200 8.61 2.22 3.75
C ASP A 200 9.86 1.51 4.24
N PHE A 201 10.18 0.38 3.64
CA PHE A 201 11.46 -0.30 3.79
C PHE A 201 12.14 -0.38 2.44
N ALA A 202 13.44 -0.05 2.40
CA ALA A 202 14.25 -0.13 1.20
C ALA A 202 15.53 -0.90 1.50
N ALA A 203 15.91 -1.83 0.61
CA ALA A 203 17.23 -2.43 0.60
C ALA A 203 18.04 -1.85 -0.56
N ILE A 204 19.34 -1.72 -0.34
CA ILE A 204 20.29 -1.23 -1.34
C ILE A 204 21.35 -2.29 -1.61
N ASP A 205 21.97 -2.22 -2.79
CA ASP A 205 23.07 -3.12 -3.11
C ASP A 205 24.28 -2.88 -2.20
N ARG A 206 25.21 -3.83 -2.16
CA ARG A 206 26.42 -3.75 -1.30
C ARG A 206 27.29 -2.52 -1.60
N GLN A 207 27.26 -2.06 -2.85
CA GLN A 207 28.01 -0.88 -3.29
C GLN A 207 27.27 0.42 -2.96
N MET A 208 26.03 0.31 -2.48
CA MET A 208 25.13 1.39 -2.14
C MET A 208 24.84 2.35 -3.31
N ASN A 209 24.87 1.83 -4.53
CA ASN A 209 24.70 2.58 -5.78
C ASN A 209 23.27 2.48 -6.33
N ARG A 210 22.46 1.54 -5.84
CA ARG A 210 21.07 1.39 -6.25
C ARG A 210 20.20 0.71 -5.20
N ILE A 211 18.90 0.95 -5.30
CA ILE A 211 17.87 0.25 -4.51
C ILE A 211 17.61 -1.08 -5.19
N THR A 212 17.66 -2.16 -4.42
CA THR A 212 17.38 -3.52 -4.89
C THR A 212 16.00 -4.00 -4.44
N THR A 213 15.43 -3.40 -3.39
CA THR A 213 14.13 -3.81 -2.84
C THR A 213 13.38 -2.62 -2.27
N TRP A 214 12.07 -2.59 -2.45
CA TRP A 214 11.17 -1.64 -1.78
C TRP A 214 9.91 -2.35 -1.30
N ILE A 215 9.58 -2.17 -0.02
CA ILE A 215 8.42 -2.80 0.61
C ILE A 215 7.58 -1.74 1.30
N MET A 216 6.28 -1.84 1.12
CA MET A 216 5.31 -1.05 1.85
C MET A 216 4.06 -1.85 2.20
N ALA A 217 3.25 -1.30 3.11
CA ALA A 217 1.85 -1.69 3.22
C ALA A 217 0.95 -0.48 3.48
N ALA A 218 -0.31 -0.62 3.06
CA ALA A 218 -1.38 0.34 3.30
C ALA A 218 -2.66 -0.41 3.67
N TYR A 219 -3.38 0.09 4.68
CA TYR A 219 -4.48 -0.59 5.35
C TYR A 219 -5.77 0.22 5.33
N VAL A 220 -6.87 -0.48 5.11
CA VAL A 220 -8.25 -0.05 5.39
C VAL A 220 -8.74 -0.90 6.57
N GLY A 221 -8.92 -0.26 7.73
CA GLY A 221 -9.13 -0.99 8.97
C GLY A 221 -7.96 -1.91 9.28
N SER A 222 -8.25 -3.21 9.34
CA SER A 222 -7.25 -4.25 9.65
C SER A 222 -6.76 -5.03 8.45
N ILE A 223 -7.31 -4.77 7.25
CA ILE A 223 -6.91 -5.43 6.01
C ILE A 223 -6.07 -4.46 5.21
N GLY A 224 -4.92 -4.92 4.73
CA GLY A 224 -4.03 -4.13 3.90
C GLY A 224 -3.54 -4.87 2.69
N VAL A 225 -2.79 -4.16 1.87
CA VAL A 225 -2.00 -4.72 0.79
C VAL A 225 -0.54 -4.51 1.11
N ARG A 226 0.22 -5.59 1.19
CA ARG A 226 1.68 -5.56 1.16
C ARG A 226 2.10 -5.48 -0.29
N TYR A 227 2.90 -4.48 -0.62
CA TYR A 227 3.50 -4.31 -1.93
C TYR A 227 5.01 -4.43 -1.78
N GLU A 228 5.59 -5.40 -2.45
CA GLU A 228 7.04 -5.56 -2.57
C GLU A 228 7.47 -5.41 -4.02
N TRP A 229 8.59 -4.73 -4.23
CA TRP A 229 9.31 -4.69 -5.50
C TRP A 229 10.75 -5.16 -5.27
N GLN A 230 11.29 -5.96 -6.20
CA GLN A 230 12.69 -6.41 -6.20
C GLN A 230 13.29 -6.26 -7.59
N GLU A 231 14.45 -5.62 -7.69
CA GLU A 231 15.14 -5.33 -8.97
C GLU A 231 15.38 -6.59 -9.81
N GLU A 232 15.76 -7.70 -9.17
CA GLU A 232 16.10 -8.95 -9.85
C GLU A 232 14.87 -9.79 -10.25
N GLY A 233 13.66 -9.33 -9.94
CA GLY A 233 12.44 -10.11 -10.12
C GLY A 233 12.04 -10.86 -8.86
N ILE A 234 10.77 -11.29 -8.79
CA ILE A 234 10.27 -12.16 -7.72
C ILE A 234 9.76 -13.47 -8.37
N PRO A 235 10.53 -14.58 -8.25
CA PRO A 235 10.08 -15.87 -8.75
C PRO A 235 8.90 -16.40 -7.91
N ASP A 236 8.03 -17.20 -8.54
CA ASP A 236 6.92 -17.91 -7.88
C ASP A 236 6.00 -17.02 -7.02
N ARG A 237 5.69 -15.83 -7.54
CA ARG A 237 4.79 -14.86 -6.90
C ARG A 237 3.31 -15.22 -7.04
N SER A 238 2.54 -14.98 -5.98
CA SER A 238 1.08 -15.14 -5.96
C SER A 238 0.43 -13.76 -5.83
N GLN A 239 0.13 -13.13 -6.97
CA GLN A 239 -0.52 -11.82 -6.97
C GLN A 239 -1.97 -11.95 -6.52
N PHE A 240 -2.42 -11.14 -5.56
CA PHE A 240 -3.82 -11.22 -5.11
C PHE A 240 -4.83 -11.07 -6.26
N PHE A 241 -4.48 -10.28 -7.28
CA PHE A 241 -5.34 -9.96 -8.42
C PHE A 241 -5.34 -11.03 -9.51
N HIS A 242 -4.61 -12.14 -9.35
CA HIS A 242 -4.72 -13.31 -10.22
C HIS A 242 -5.77 -14.32 -9.76
N PHE A 243 -6.36 -14.13 -8.57
CA PHE A 243 -7.26 -15.08 -7.96
C PHE A 243 -8.62 -14.44 -7.66
N PRO A 244 -9.73 -15.17 -7.86
CA PRO A 244 -11.05 -14.71 -7.41
C PRO A 244 -11.16 -14.73 -5.88
N HIS A 245 -10.41 -15.62 -5.21
CA HIS A 245 -10.43 -15.82 -3.76
C HIS A 245 -9.03 -15.75 -3.14
N PRO A 246 -8.31 -14.61 -3.21
CA PRO A 246 -6.99 -14.50 -2.60
C PRO A 246 -7.05 -14.67 -1.08
N VAL A 247 -6.03 -15.31 -0.53
CA VAL A 247 -5.88 -15.49 0.91
C VAL A 247 -5.42 -14.20 1.60
N ILE A 248 -5.82 -14.02 2.86
CA ILE A 248 -5.31 -12.95 3.72
C ILE A 248 -4.11 -13.47 4.51
N ASN A 249 -2.93 -12.97 4.20
CA ASN A 249 -1.69 -13.33 4.90
C ASN A 249 -1.64 -12.67 6.29
N CYS A 250 -1.43 -13.46 7.32
CA CYS A 250 -1.42 -12.98 8.70
C CYS A 250 0.01 -12.72 9.18
N PHE A 251 0.24 -11.56 9.77
CA PHE A 251 1.53 -11.17 10.34
C PHE A 251 1.35 -10.79 11.81
N ASP A 252 2.42 -10.98 12.59
CA ASP A 252 2.45 -10.56 14.00
C ASP A 252 2.59 -9.03 14.09
N ASP A 253 3.56 -8.48 13.37
CA ASP A 253 3.91 -7.08 13.42
C ASP A 253 4.43 -6.54 12.07
N GLU A 254 4.81 -5.27 12.07
CA GLU A 254 5.29 -4.57 10.88
C GLU A 254 6.67 -5.04 10.43
N GLN A 255 7.50 -5.58 11.34
CA GLN A 255 8.79 -6.15 10.96
C GLN A 255 8.57 -7.47 10.21
N ALA A 256 7.64 -8.30 10.68
CA ALA A 256 7.23 -9.51 9.97
C ALA A 256 6.66 -9.21 8.58
N VAL A 257 5.93 -8.08 8.42
CA VAL A 257 5.49 -7.61 7.09
C VAL A 257 6.68 -7.29 6.20
N VAL A 258 7.70 -6.58 6.70
CA VAL A 258 8.93 -6.32 5.94
C VAL A 258 9.61 -7.63 5.55
N ASP A 259 9.84 -8.52 6.51
CA ASP A 259 10.55 -9.79 6.29
C ASP A 259 9.75 -10.81 5.44
N GLY A 260 8.47 -10.55 5.16
CA GLY A 260 7.58 -11.51 4.51
C GLY A 260 7.26 -12.75 5.35
N ARG A 261 7.46 -12.68 6.68
CA ARG A 261 7.27 -13.81 7.61
C ARG A 261 5.82 -13.88 8.08
N THR A 262 5.02 -14.70 7.43
CA THR A 262 3.63 -14.95 7.86
C THR A 262 3.56 -15.83 9.11
N ARG A 263 2.58 -15.57 9.97
CA ARG A 263 2.17 -16.49 11.04
C ARG A 263 0.87 -17.21 10.68
N ARG A 264 0.59 -18.29 11.41
CA ARG A 264 -0.69 -18.99 11.26
C ARG A 264 -1.87 -18.09 11.73
N PRO A 265 -3.04 -18.21 11.10
CA PRO A 265 -4.26 -17.61 11.61
C PRO A 265 -4.57 -18.15 13.02
N GLY A 266 -5.27 -17.36 13.84
CA GLY A 266 -5.75 -17.85 15.14
C GLY A 266 -6.68 -19.06 15.00
N TRP A 267 -6.93 -19.79 16.10
CA TRP A 267 -7.74 -21.02 16.06
C TRP A 267 -9.12 -20.83 15.42
N PHE A 268 -9.84 -19.74 15.76
CA PHE A 268 -11.17 -19.46 15.21
C PHE A 268 -11.13 -19.16 13.72
N ALA A 269 -10.13 -18.36 13.28
CA ALA A 269 -9.91 -18.12 11.86
C ALA A 269 -9.57 -19.46 11.17
N SER A 270 -8.62 -20.25 11.71
CA SER A 270 -8.26 -21.56 11.14
C SER A 270 -9.46 -22.51 11.01
N LEU A 271 -10.36 -22.53 11.99
CA LEU A 271 -11.61 -23.31 11.94
C LEU A 271 -12.55 -22.82 10.82
N LEU A 272 -12.77 -21.50 10.73
CA LEU A 272 -13.58 -20.89 9.67
C LEU A 272 -12.96 -21.12 8.29
N GLN A 273 -11.63 -21.03 8.18
CA GLN A 273 -10.90 -21.33 6.96
C GLN A 273 -11.06 -22.79 6.54
N TRP A 274 -11.01 -23.73 7.49
CA TRP A 274 -11.26 -25.15 7.22
C TRP A 274 -12.70 -25.41 6.80
N ALA A 275 -13.68 -24.82 7.49
CA ALA A 275 -15.10 -24.99 7.20
C ALA A 275 -15.50 -24.44 5.82
N ASN A 276 -14.84 -23.37 5.36
CA ASN A 276 -15.08 -22.72 4.08
C ASN A 276 -14.14 -23.20 2.95
N ARG A 277 -13.35 -24.27 3.15
CA ARG A 277 -12.60 -24.84 2.03
C ARG A 277 -13.57 -25.37 0.97
N PRO A 278 -13.37 -25.06 -0.32
CA PRO A 278 -14.12 -25.72 -1.38
C PRO A 278 -13.93 -27.23 -1.23
N ARG A 279 -15.03 -27.95 -1.09
CA ARG A 279 -15.00 -29.42 -1.12
C ARG A 279 -14.65 -29.82 -2.55
N THR A 280 -13.48 -30.40 -2.71
CA THR A 280 -13.01 -31.02 -3.95
C THR A 280 -13.98 -32.10 -4.42
#